data_AF-A0A2S9FMV6-F1
#
_entry.id   AF-A0A2S9FMV6-F1
#
_cell.length_a   1.000
_cell.length_b   1.000
_cell.length_c   1.000
_cell.angle_alpha   90.00
_cell.angle_beta   90.00
_cell.angle_gamma   90.00
#
_symmetry.space_group_name_H-M   'P 1'
#
loop_
_entity.id
_entity.type
_entity.pdbx_description
1 polymer ?
#
loop_
_entity_poly.entity_id
_entity_poly.type
_entity_poly.pdbx_seq_one_letter_code
_entity_poly.pdbx_strand_id
1 'polypeptide(L)'
;SLDQGGPCARTVLDTALLHQVIAGHDPRDSTSVDAAVPDVVAAARAGATGDLKGVRVGVVKQLRSGAGYQPGVLASFTAAVDQLTALGAEVSEVDCPHFDYSLPAYYLILPSEVSSNLAKFDGMRYGLRVGDD
;
A
#
# COMPACT_ATOMS: atom_id res chain seq x y z
N SER A 1 13.85 3.62 -0.42
CA SER A 1 13.46 2.42 0.34
C SER A 1 11.94 2.28 0.49
N LEU A 2 11.16 3.33 0.23
CA LEU A 2 9.71 3.37 0.42
C LEU A 2 8.90 3.28 -0.89
N ASP A 3 9.52 3.52 -2.04
CA ASP A 3 8.83 3.58 -3.34
C ASP A 3 8.43 2.20 -3.84
N GLN A 4 7.19 2.08 -4.33
CA GLN A 4 6.65 0.89 -4.99
C GLN A 4 5.67 1.28 -6.10
N GLY A 5 5.79 0.64 -7.26
CA GLY A 5 4.78 0.71 -8.31
C GLY A 5 3.59 -0.19 -7.98
N GLY A 6 2.37 0.25 -8.31
CA GLY A 6 1.16 -0.54 -8.09
C GLY A 6 0.05 -0.22 -9.10
N PRO A 7 -0.82 -1.20 -9.43
CA PRO A 7 -1.88 -0.98 -10.40
C PRO A 7 -3.07 -0.22 -9.79
N CYS A 8 -3.75 0.57 -10.63
CA CYS A 8 -5.03 1.19 -10.31
C CYS A 8 -6.04 0.85 -11.41
N ALA A 9 -7.20 0.31 -11.04
CA ALA A 9 -8.27 -0.07 -11.97
C ALA A 9 -9.64 -0.03 -11.25
N ARG A 10 -10.73 -0.27 -12.00
CA ARG A 10 -12.09 -0.18 -11.46
C ARG A 10 -12.55 -1.42 -10.71
N THR A 11 -11.89 -2.57 -10.93
CA THR A 11 -12.24 -3.83 -10.27
C THR A 11 -11.01 -4.48 -9.68
N VAL A 12 -11.21 -5.31 -8.64
CA VAL A 12 -10.12 -6.10 -8.02
C VAL A 12 -9.51 -7.09 -9.02
N LEU A 13 -10.32 -7.61 -9.96
CA LEU A 13 -9.81 -8.51 -10.99
C LEU A 13 -8.91 -7.77 -11.97
N ASP A 14 -9.29 -6.56 -12.40
CA ASP A 14 -8.46 -5.76 -13.30
C ASP A 14 -7.13 -5.35 -12.64
N THR A 15 -7.16 -4.96 -11.35
CA THR A 15 -5.91 -4.66 -10.62
C THR A 15 -5.04 -5.90 -10.47
N ALA A 16 -5.61 -7.08 -10.19
CA ALA A 16 -4.85 -8.32 -10.09
C ALA A 16 -4.25 -8.75 -11.43
N LEU A 17 -4.99 -8.61 -12.54
CA LEU A 17 -4.49 -8.89 -13.89
C LEU A 17 -3.33 -7.97 -14.25
N LEU A 18 -3.44 -6.66 -13.97
CA LEU A 18 -2.35 -5.72 -14.18
C LEU A 18 -1.15 -6.04 -13.27
N HIS A 19 -1.39 -6.35 -11.99
CA HIS A 19 -0.34 -6.73 -11.05
C HIS A 19 0.44 -7.95 -11.54
N GLN A 20 -0.26 -8.99 -12.02
CA GLN A 20 0.37 -10.22 -12.52
C GLN A 20 1.30 -9.97 -13.71
N VAL A 21 1.03 -8.93 -14.51
CA VAL A 21 1.89 -8.55 -15.65
C VAL A 21 3.13 -7.77 -15.19
N ILE A 22 2.99 -6.87 -14.22
CA ILE A 22 4.08 -5.95 -13.82
C ILE A 22 4.94 -6.47 -12.66
N ALA A 23 4.43 -7.43 -11.88
CA ALA A 23 5.15 -8.01 -10.75
C ALA A 23 6.16 -9.05 -11.23
N GLY A 24 7.26 -9.18 -10.50
CA GLY A 24 8.31 -10.15 -10.77
C GLY A 24 9.68 -9.62 -10.41
N HIS A 25 10.65 -10.53 -10.34
CA HIS A 25 12.04 -10.15 -10.17
C HIS A 25 12.55 -9.43 -11.41
N ASP A 26 13.12 -8.23 -11.24
CA ASP A 26 13.84 -7.51 -12.30
C ASP A 26 15.34 -7.52 -12.02
N PRO A 27 16.17 -8.16 -12.86
CA PRO A 27 17.62 -8.16 -12.68
C PRO A 27 18.27 -6.77 -12.81
N ARG A 28 17.55 -5.75 -13.28
CA ARG A 28 18.00 -4.35 -13.32
C ARG A 28 17.68 -3.56 -12.05
N ASP A 29 16.91 -4.14 -11.14
CA ASP A 29 16.55 -3.53 -9.87
C ASP A 29 17.12 -4.37 -8.71
N SER A 30 18.17 -3.84 -8.08
CA SER A 30 18.81 -4.48 -6.92
C SER A 30 17.92 -4.60 -5.69
N THR A 31 16.79 -3.89 -5.65
CA THR A 31 15.80 -3.95 -4.57
C THR A 31 14.62 -4.86 -4.88
N SER A 32 14.58 -5.42 -6.09
CA SER A 32 13.56 -6.38 -6.51
C SER A 32 13.81 -7.73 -5.85
N VAL A 33 12.76 -8.28 -5.23
CA VAL A 33 12.83 -9.58 -4.52
C VAL A 33 12.88 -10.72 -5.54
N ASP A 34 13.89 -11.57 -5.43
CA ASP A 34 13.99 -12.82 -6.20
C ASP A 34 13.11 -13.91 -5.57
N ALA A 35 11.80 -13.77 -5.80
CA ALA A 35 10.80 -14.74 -5.37
C ALA A 35 9.70 -14.87 -6.44
N ALA A 36 9.08 -16.04 -6.48
CA ALA A 36 7.93 -16.26 -7.36
C ALA A 36 6.77 -15.33 -6.96
N VAL A 37 6.16 -14.70 -7.96
CA VAL A 37 4.96 -13.88 -7.77
C VAL A 37 3.80 -14.80 -7.38
N PRO A 38 3.10 -14.54 -6.27
CA PRO A 38 1.89 -15.29 -5.92
C PRO A 38 0.83 -15.17 -7.01
N ASP A 39 -0.04 -16.18 -7.16
CA ASP A 39 -1.14 -16.11 -8.12
C ASP A 39 -2.27 -15.18 -7.61
N VAL A 40 -2.04 -13.87 -7.77
CA VAL A 40 -2.96 -12.82 -7.34
C VAL A 40 -4.27 -12.82 -8.11
N VAL A 41 -4.29 -13.35 -9.34
CA VAL A 41 -5.51 -13.43 -10.15
C VAL A 41 -6.41 -14.56 -9.65
N ALA A 42 -5.83 -15.72 -9.31
CA ALA A 42 -6.57 -16.77 -8.63
C ALA A 42 -7.12 -16.28 -7.28
N ALA A 43 -6.33 -15.54 -6.51
CA ALA A 43 -6.78 -14.95 -5.24
C ALA A 43 -7.94 -13.97 -5.44
N ALA A 44 -7.89 -13.08 -6.45
CA ALA A 44 -8.98 -12.16 -6.77
C ALA A 44 -10.27 -12.89 -7.16
N ARG A 45 -10.17 -13.97 -7.95
CA ARG A 45 -11.31 -14.81 -8.32
C ARG A 45 -11.90 -15.55 -7.13
N ALA A 46 -11.06 -16.09 -6.25
CA ALA A 46 -11.50 -16.74 -5.02
C ALA A 46 -12.22 -15.74 -4.09
N GLY A 47 -11.65 -14.55 -3.88
CA GLY A 47 -12.27 -13.50 -3.07
C GLY A 47 -13.61 -13.00 -3.61
N ALA A 48 -13.82 -13.06 -4.93
CA ALA A 48 -15.11 -12.69 -5.55
C ALA A 48 -16.27 -13.61 -5.17
N THR A 49 -16.00 -14.80 -4.61
CA THR A 49 -17.06 -15.69 -4.07
C THR A 49 -17.67 -15.17 -2.77
N GLY A 50 -16.97 -14.27 -2.06
CA GLY A 50 -17.40 -13.73 -0.78
C GLY A 50 -17.29 -14.68 0.41
N ASP A 51 -16.71 -15.88 0.25
CA ASP A 51 -16.47 -16.77 1.41
C ASP A 51 -15.16 -16.39 2.11
N LEU A 52 -15.26 -15.84 3.31
CA LEU A 52 -14.11 -15.47 4.14
C LEU A 52 -13.87 -16.43 5.31
N LYS A 53 -14.49 -17.61 5.33
CA LYS A 53 -14.25 -18.61 6.38
C LYS A 53 -12.77 -18.98 6.47
N GLY A 54 -12.24 -18.94 7.69
CA GLY A 54 -10.82 -19.21 7.97
C GLY A 54 -9.89 -18.04 7.69
N VAL A 55 -10.40 -16.90 7.19
CA VAL A 55 -9.62 -15.66 7.07
C VAL A 55 -9.66 -14.92 8.41
N ARG A 56 -8.49 -14.50 8.90
CA ARG A 56 -8.35 -13.68 10.11
C ARG A 56 -8.02 -12.25 9.75
N VAL A 57 -8.77 -11.29 10.28
CA VAL A 57 -8.62 -9.86 10.02
C VAL A 57 -8.29 -9.14 11.32
N GLY A 58 -7.10 -8.53 11.37
CA GLY A 58 -6.67 -7.70 12.48
C GLY A 58 -7.07 -6.24 12.30
N VAL A 59 -7.91 -5.70 13.18
CA VAL A 59 -8.22 -4.27 13.23
C VAL A 59 -7.24 -3.59 14.18
N VAL A 60 -6.39 -2.70 13.63
CA VAL A 60 -5.36 -2.02 14.42
C VAL A 60 -6.00 -0.97 15.33
N LYS A 61 -5.83 -1.14 16.64
CA LYS A 61 -6.42 -0.29 17.68
C LYS A 61 -6.09 1.20 17.47
N GLN A 62 -4.81 1.51 17.25
CA GLN A 62 -4.29 2.88 17.07
C GLN A 62 -4.95 3.62 15.89
N LEU A 63 -5.35 2.88 14.85
CA LEU A 63 -5.98 3.46 13.65
C LEU A 63 -7.49 3.70 13.82
N ARG A 64 -8.10 3.15 14.87
CA ARG A 64 -9.56 3.24 15.12
C ARG A 64 -9.94 4.31 16.14
N SER A 65 -9.01 4.74 16.99
CA SER A 65 -9.30 5.59 18.17
C SER A 65 -8.78 7.03 18.08
N GLY A 66 -8.29 7.48 16.92
CA GLY A 66 -7.71 8.80 16.75
C GLY A 66 -8.73 9.94 16.63
N ALA A 67 -8.40 11.11 17.18
CA ALA A 67 -9.08 12.35 16.82
C ALA A 67 -8.75 12.71 15.35
N GLY A 68 -9.70 13.30 14.62
CA GLY A 68 -9.49 13.81 13.26
C GLY A 68 -10.11 12.99 12.13
N TYR A 69 -10.75 11.85 12.43
CA TYR A 69 -11.57 11.16 11.43
C TYR A 69 -12.92 11.84 11.23
N GLN A 70 -13.32 11.97 9.97
CA GLN A 70 -14.68 12.41 9.64
C GLN A 70 -15.69 11.32 10.06
N PRO A 71 -16.86 11.69 10.62
CA PRO A 71 -17.85 10.70 11.08
C PRO A 71 -18.30 9.71 9.99
N GLY A 72 -18.46 10.17 8.75
CA GLY A 72 -18.83 9.30 7.62
C GLY A 72 -17.76 8.25 7.27
N VAL A 73 -16.49 8.57 7.47
CA VAL A 73 -15.37 7.63 7.26
C VAL A 73 -15.41 6.52 8.31
N LEU A 74 -15.61 6.88 9.58
CA LEU A 74 -15.72 5.88 10.65
C LEU A 74 -16.94 4.98 10.49
N ALA A 75 -18.07 5.55 10.07
CA ALA A 75 -19.29 4.78 9.78
C ALA A 75 -19.05 3.79 8.63
N SER A 76 -18.46 4.26 7.53
CA SER A 76 -18.13 3.40 6.37
C SER A 76 -17.12 2.31 6.72
N PHE A 77 -16.10 2.63 7.53
CA PHE A 77 -15.11 1.66 7.99
C PHE A 77 -15.76 0.58 8.86
N THR A 78 -16.61 0.98 9.81
CA THR A 78 -17.33 0.05 10.69
C THR A 78 -18.23 -0.88 9.89
N ALA A 79 -19.01 -0.34 8.95
CA ALA A 79 -19.86 -1.13 8.07
C ALA A 79 -19.06 -2.13 7.22
N ALA A 80 -17.86 -1.76 6.76
CA ALA A 80 -16.98 -2.68 6.03
C ALA A 80 -16.46 -3.82 6.92
N VAL A 81 -16.07 -3.54 8.17
CA VAL A 81 -15.64 -4.57 9.14
C VAL A 81 -16.79 -5.52 9.49
N ASP A 82 -18.00 -5.00 9.68
CA ASP A 82 -19.20 -5.80 9.94
C ASP A 82 -19.51 -6.72 8.74
N GLN A 83 -19.36 -6.20 7.52
CA GLN A 83 -19.52 -6.98 6.30
C GLN A 83 -18.50 -8.13 6.20
N LEU A 84 -17.22 -7.89 6.55
CA LEU A 84 -16.21 -8.96 6.58
C LEU A 84 -16.59 -10.07 7.57
N THR A 85 -17.09 -9.68 8.75
CA THR A 85 -17.57 -10.62 9.77
C THR A 85 -18.77 -11.42 9.27
N ALA A 86 -19.74 -10.76 8.63
CA ALA A 86 -20.92 -11.41 8.04
C ALA A 86 -20.58 -12.42 6.93
N LEU A 87 -19.47 -12.19 6.22
CA LEU A 87 -18.93 -13.09 5.20
C LEU A 87 -18.10 -14.25 5.78
N GLY A 88 -17.93 -14.31 7.11
CA GLY A 88 -17.31 -15.44 7.82
C GLY A 88 -15.86 -15.21 8.25
N ALA A 89 -15.33 -14.00 8.12
CA ALA A 89 -13.99 -13.69 8.63
C ALA A 89 -13.96 -13.64 10.17
N GLU A 90 -12.87 -14.10 10.76
CA GLU A 90 -12.56 -13.92 12.17
C GLU A 90 -11.91 -12.54 12.38
N VAL A 91 -12.66 -11.60 12.95
CA VAL A 91 -12.16 -10.24 13.20
C VAL A 91 -11.70 -10.09 14.65
N SER A 92 -10.46 -9.63 14.85
CA SER A 92 -9.90 -9.34 16.17
C SER A 92 -9.21 -7.99 16.20
N GLU A 93 -9.20 -7.33 17.36
CA GLU A 93 -8.39 -6.13 17.57
C GLU A 93 -6.92 -6.50 17.78
N VAL A 94 -6.01 -5.72 17.20
CA VAL A 94 -4.55 -5.88 17.34
C VAL A 94 -3.95 -4.60 17.88
N ASP A 95 -3.11 -4.73 18.91
CA ASP A 95 -2.39 -3.62 19.52
C ASP A 95 -1.03 -3.40 18.85
N CYS A 96 -0.87 -2.27 18.19
CA CYS A 96 0.35 -1.89 17.48
C CYS A 96 0.89 -0.56 18.05
N PRO A 97 1.50 -0.57 19.26
CA PRO A 97 1.78 0.65 20.03
C PRO A 97 2.74 1.63 19.34
N HIS A 98 3.53 1.17 18.37
CA HIS A 98 4.48 2.01 17.64
C HIS A 98 3.88 2.73 16.42
N PHE A 99 2.61 2.47 16.07
CA PHE A 99 1.97 3.13 14.92
C PHE A 99 1.88 4.65 15.07
N ASP A 100 1.81 5.16 16.32
CA ASP A 100 1.83 6.60 16.59
C ASP A 100 3.14 7.27 16.13
N TYR A 101 4.22 6.50 15.98
CA TYR A 101 5.51 6.99 15.49
C TYR A 101 5.68 6.86 13.96
N SER A 102 4.70 6.30 13.25
CA SER A 102 4.81 6.05 11.80
C SER A 102 5.04 7.34 11.01
N LEU A 103 4.26 8.38 11.27
CA LEU A 103 4.34 9.66 10.58
C LEU A 103 5.66 10.41 10.87
N PRO A 104 6.12 10.59 12.12
CA PRO A 104 7.40 11.23 12.37
C PRO A 104 8.58 10.42 11.83
N ALA A 105 8.55 9.08 11.91
CA ALA A 105 9.58 8.24 11.30
C ALA A 105 9.63 8.43 9.78
N TYR A 106 8.47 8.46 9.12
CA TYR A 106 8.36 8.72 7.69
C TYR A 106 8.94 10.08 7.31
N TYR A 107 8.60 11.15 8.04
CA TYR A 107 9.13 12.49 7.78
C TYR A 107 10.60 12.69 8.18
N LEU A 108 11.22 11.71 8.83
CA LEU A 108 12.68 11.70 9.01
C LEU A 108 13.36 10.98 7.83
N ILE A 109 12.85 9.82 7.46
CA ILE A 109 13.44 8.95 6.43
C ILE A 109 13.23 9.56 5.03
N LEU A 110 11.99 9.89 4.67
CA LEU A 110 11.64 10.36 3.34
C LEU A 110 12.45 11.60 2.93
N PRO A 111 12.52 12.70 3.71
CA PRO A 111 13.27 13.88 3.28
C PRO A 111 14.77 13.60 3.12
N SER A 112 15.32 12.72 3.96
CA SER A 112 16.71 12.28 3.85
C SER A 112 16.95 11.59 2.50
N GLU A 113 16.11 10.64 2.12
CA GLU A 113 16.21 9.94 0.82
C GLU A 113 15.94 10.87 -0.37
N VAL A 114 14.92 11.73 -0.27
CA VAL A 114 14.56 12.71 -1.30
C VAL A 114 15.71 13.67 -1.57
N SER A 115 16.37 14.20 -0.52
CA SER A 115 17.51 15.11 -0.69
C SER A 115 18.66 14.47 -1.49
N SER A 116 18.96 13.20 -1.22
CA SER A 116 19.97 12.43 -1.96
C SER A 116 19.54 12.16 -3.40
N ASN A 117 18.29 11.72 -3.61
CA ASN A 117 17.76 11.39 -4.93
C ASN A 117 17.66 12.60 -5.86
N LEU A 118 17.38 13.79 -5.31
CA LEU A 118 17.24 15.02 -6.10
C LEU A 118 18.58 15.70 -6.42
N ALA A 119 19.69 15.30 -5.78
CA ALA A 119 21.01 15.90 -6.01
C ALA A 119 21.49 15.82 -7.48
N LYS A 120 20.93 14.89 -8.27
CA LYS A 120 21.23 14.73 -9.71
C LYS A 120 20.61 15.81 -10.62
N PHE A 121 19.66 16.60 -10.12
CA PHE A 121 18.97 17.63 -10.91
C PHE A 121 19.72 18.96 -10.82
N ASP A 122 20.84 19.05 -11.54
CA ASP A 122 21.75 20.21 -11.55
C ASP A 122 21.73 21.01 -12.87
N GLY A 123 20.93 20.58 -13.85
CA GLY A 123 20.83 21.20 -15.19
C GLY A 123 21.99 20.86 -16.13
N MET A 124 22.97 20.05 -15.71
CA MET A 124 24.17 19.77 -16.50
C MET A 124 23.93 18.74 -17.61
N ARG A 125 23.25 17.63 -17.28
CA ARG A 125 22.95 16.54 -18.24
C ARG A 125 21.55 16.63 -18.84
N TYR A 126 20.59 17.14 -18.09
CA TYR A 126 19.19 17.27 -18.49
C TYR A 126 18.47 18.28 -17.57
N GLY A 127 17.27 18.69 -17.96
CA GLY A 127 16.45 19.63 -17.20
C GLY A 127 16.45 21.04 -17.80
N LEU A 128 15.81 21.95 -17.09
CA LEU A 128 15.62 23.33 -17.55
C LEU A 128 16.90 24.14 -17.35
N ARG A 129 17.41 24.74 -18.44
CA ARG A 129 18.43 25.80 -18.42
C ARG A 129 17.73 27.08 -18.87
N VAL A 130 17.63 28.08 -17.99
CA VAL A 130 17.07 29.40 -18.35
C VAL A 130 18.18 30.43 -18.20
N GLY A 131 18.57 31.04 -19.31
CA GLY A 131 19.69 31.97 -19.43
C GLY A 131 20.41 31.77 -20.76
N ASP A 132 20.80 32.87 -21.39
CA ASP A 132 21.35 32.92 -22.75
C ASP A 132 22.78 32.33 -22.79
N ASP A 133 23.07 31.60 -23.87
CA ASP A 133 24.46 31.45 -24.35
C ASP A 133 25.11 32.84 -24.56
#